data_AF-A0A2X1K6Y1-F1
#
_entry.id   AF-A0A2X1K6Y1-F1
#
_cell.length_a   1.000
_cell.length_b   1.000
_cell.length_c   1.000
_cell.angle_alpha   90.00
_cell.angle_beta   90.00
_cell.angle_gamma   90.00
#
_symmetry.space_group_name_H-M   'P 1'
#
loop_
_entity.id
_entity.type
_entity.pdbx_description
1 polymer ?
#
loop_
_entity_poly.entity_id
_entity_poly.type
_entity_poly.pdbx_seq_one_letter_code
_entity_poly.pdbx_strand_id
1 'polypeptide(L)'
;MNVVILDTGCANLNSVKSAIARHGYEPKVSRDPDVVLLADKLFLPGVGTAQAAMDQVRERELFDLIKACTQPVLGICLGMQLLGRRSEESNGVDLLGIIDEDVPKMTDFGLPLPHMGWNRVYPQAGNRLFQGLKTARTFTLFTVTQCRSIRGPSPSVITANRLPRRYKKITSTACSSTRSVLVPLALSC
;
A
#
# COMPACT_ATOMS: atom_id res chain seq x y z
N MET A 1 14.48 -1.23 -16.81
CA MET A 1 13.51 -1.74 -15.82
C MET A 1 12.12 -1.47 -16.37
N ASN A 2 11.32 -2.51 -16.59
CA ASN A 2 9.94 -2.44 -17.05
C ASN A 2 9.02 -2.14 -15.86
N VAL A 3 8.47 -0.93 -15.81
CA VAL A 3 7.55 -0.49 -14.75
C VAL A 3 6.13 -0.45 -15.32
N VAL A 4 5.19 -1.13 -14.67
CA VAL A 4 3.77 -1.11 -15.08
C VAL A 4 2.91 -0.53 -13.95
N ILE A 5 1.99 0.35 -14.31
CA ILE A 5 0.90 0.82 -13.46
C ILE A 5 -0.35 0.05 -13.90
N LEU A 6 -1.00 -0.63 -12.95
CA LEU A 6 -2.25 -1.34 -13.22
C LEU A 6 -3.39 -0.35 -13.50
N ASP A 7 -4.07 -0.52 -14.63
CA ASP A 7 -5.27 0.26 -14.96
C ASP A 7 -6.51 -0.25 -14.21
N THR A 8 -6.60 0.13 -12.93
CA THR A 8 -7.76 -0.13 -12.07
C THR A 8 -8.98 0.72 -12.43
N GLY A 9 -8.87 1.70 -13.33
CA GLY A 9 -9.93 2.65 -13.67
C GLY A 9 -10.33 3.66 -12.57
N CYS A 10 -9.95 3.41 -11.32
CA CYS A 10 -10.40 4.15 -10.14
C CYS A 10 -9.29 5.00 -9.49
N ALA A 11 -8.35 5.54 -10.28
CA ALA A 11 -7.26 6.38 -9.76
C ALA A 11 -6.75 7.44 -10.75
N ASN A 12 -6.12 8.51 -10.24
CA ASN A 12 -5.40 9.48 -11.05
C ASN A 12 -4.04 8.92 -11.50
N LEU A 13 -4.06 8.19 -12.62
CA LEU A 13 -2.87 7.56 -13.21
C LEU A 13 -1.82 8.58 -13.67
N ASN A 14 -2.23 9.80 -14.06
CA ASN A 14 -1.31 10.85 -14.52
C ASN A 14 -0.34 11.30 -13.42
N SER A 15 -0.81 11.46 -12.18
CA SER A 15 0.04 11.80 -11.04
C SER A 15 1.09 10.72 -10.75
N VAL A 16 0.70 9.44 -10.79
CA VAL A 16 1.61 8.31 -10.59
C VAL A 16 2.63 8.21 -11.74
N LYS A 17 2.16 8.33 -12.99
CA LYS A 17 3.01 8.35 -14.19
C LYS A 17 4.05 9.47 -14.14
N SER A 18 3.63 10.68 -13.75
CA SER A 18 4.50 11.85 -13.65
C SER A 18 5.54 11.70 -12.53
N ALA A 19 5.16 11.12 -11.38
CA ALA A 19 6.10 10.86 -10.29
C ALA A 19 7.19 9.85 -10.70
N ILE A 20 6.82 8.78 -11.39
CA ILE A 20 7.77 7.76 -11.88
C ILE A 20 8.66 8.34 -13.01
N ALA A 21 8.09 9.13 -13.92
CA ALA A 21 8.83 9.81 -15.00
C ALA A 21 9.91 10.76 -14.49
N ARG A 22 9.65 11.50 -13.39
CA ARG A 22 10.65 12.37 -12.73
C ARG A 22 11.86 11.60 -12.19
N HIS A 23 11.75 10.29 -11.99
CA HIS A 23 12.86 9.41 -11.58
C HIS A 23 13.52 8.69 -12.77
N GLY A 24 13.24 9.09 -14.01
CA GLY A 24 13.90 8.57 -15.21
C GLY A 24 13.33 7.25 -15.75
N TYR A 25 12.11 6.87 -15.35
CA TYR A 25 11.43 5.66 -15.82
C TYR A 25 10.15 6.02 -16.57
N GLU A 26 9.89 5.38 -17.70
CA GLU A 26 8.63 5.52 -18.42
C GLU A 26 7.69 4.35 -18.04
N PRO A 27 6.68 4.57 -17.17
CA PRO A 27 5.79 3.49 -16.79
C PRO A 27 4.74 3.26 -17.88
N LYS A 28 4.48 1.99 -18.19
CA LYS A 28 3.36 1.58 -19.03
C LYS A 28 2.10 1.48 -18.17
N VAL A 29 0.98 2.00 -18.65
CA VAL A 29 -0.33 1.75 -18.05
C VAL A 29 -0.92 0.54 -18.76
N SER A 30 -1.29 -0.51 -18.03
CA SER A 30 -1.86 -1.72 -18.64
C SER A 30 -2.75 -2.50 -17.67
N ARG A 31 -3.65 -3.30 -18.26
CA ARG A 31 -4.40 -4.41 -17.63
C ARG A 31 -4.21 -5.74 -18.36
N ASP A 32 -3.42 -5.74 -19.43
CA ASP A 32 -3.09 -6.93 -20.22
C ASP A 32 -2.21 -7.89 -19.38
N PRO A 33 -2.64 -9.15 -19.15
CA PRO A 33 -1.87 -10.13 -18.39
C PRO A 33 -0.42 -10.28 -18.85
N ASP A 34 -0.16 -10.31 -20.17
CA ASP A 34 1.19 -10.54 -20.71
C ASP A 34 2.11 -9.35 -20.39
N VAL A 35 1.58 -8.13 -20.48
CA VAL A 35 2.33 -6.90 -20.12
C VAL A 35 2.55 -6.80 -18.61
N VAL A 36 1.55 -7.19 -17.81
CA VAL A 36 1.57 -7.08 -16.35
C VAL A 36 2.51 -8.11 -15.72
N LEU A 37 2.45 -9.37 -16.15
CA LEU A 37 3.26 -10.47 -15.59
C LEU A 37 4.75 -10.35 -15.99
N LEU A 38 5.07 -9.69 -17.11
CA LEU A 38 6.44 -9.38 -17.53
C LEU A 38 7.01 -8.06 -16.96
N ALA A 39 6.37 -7.48 -15.93
CA ALA A 39 6.84 -6.26 -15.28
C ALA A 39 7.90 -6.54 -14.19
N ASP A 40 8.96 -5.73 -14.12
CA ASP A 40 9.94 -5.79 -13.03
C ASP A 40 9.36 -5.26 -11.71
N LYS A 41 8.40 -4.32 -11.82
CA LYS A 41 7.74 -3.60 -10.72
C LYS A 41 6.31 -3.25 -11.12
N LEU A 42 5.36 -3.46 -10.20
CA LEU A 42 3.98 -3.03 -10.36
C LEU A 42 3.61 -1.91 -9.39
N PHE A 43 2.76 -1.01 -9.86
CA PHE A 43 2.06 -0.02 -9.05
C PHE A 43 0.55 -0.32 -9.11
N LEU A 44 -0.09 -0.44 -7.94
CA LEU A 44 -1.52 -0.64 -7.78
C LEU A 44 -2.13 0.63 -7.16
N PRO A 45 -2.58 1.61 -7.97
CA PRO A 45 -3.22 2.81 -7.47
C PRO A 45 -4.72 2.61 -7.24
N GLY A 46 -5.29 3.34 -6.27
CA GLY A 46 -6.73 3.38 -6.05
C GLY A 46 -7.16 4.60 -5.24
N VAL A 47 -8.34 5.15 -5.53
CA VAL A 47 -9.07 6.12 -4.71
C VAL A 47 -10.55 5.74 -4.62
N GLY A 48 -11.32 6.38 -3.73
CA GLY A 48 -12.73 6.10 -3.51
C GLY A 48 -12.96 5.11 -2.36
N THR A 49 -14.02 4.29 -2.48
CA THR A 49 -14.41 3.29 -1.47
C THR A 49 -13.87 1.90 -1.84
N ALA A 50 -13.61 1.07 -0.84
CA ALA A 50 -13.13 -0.30 -1.03
C ALA A 50 -14.09 -1.14 -1.89
N GLN A 51 -15.40 -0.97 -1.71
CA GLN A 51 -16.42 -1.65 -2.52
C GLN A 51 -16.28 -1.28 -4.01
N ALA A 52 -16.34 0.00 -4.35
CA ALA A 52 -16.28 0.46 -5.74
C ALA A 52 -14.97 0.07 -6.44
N ALA A 53 -13.85 0.11 -5.70
CA ALA A 53 -12.56 -0.32 -6.25
C ALA A 53 -12.47 -1.85 -6.43
N MET A 54 -13.01 -2.66 -5.51
CA MET A 54 -13.09 -4.11 -5.71
C MET A 54 -14.02 -4.50 -6.85
N ASP A 55 -15.11 -3.75 -7.07
CA ASP A 55 -16.02 -3.98 -8.19
C ASP A 55 -15.35 -3.63 -9.53
N GLN A 56 -14.61 -2.52 -9.62
CA GLN A 56 -13.76 -2.23 -10.80
C GLN A 56 -12.67 -3.30 -11.02
N VAL A 57 -12.05 -3.82 -9.96
CA VAL A 57 -11.05 -4.91 -10.05
C VAL A 57 -11.67 -6.21 -10.59
N ARG A 58 -12.92 -6.51 -10.25
CA ARG A 58 -13.66 -7.67 -10.79
C ARG A 58 -14.11 -7.44 -12.23
N GLU A 59 -14.74 -6.31 -12.52
CA GLU A 59 -15.23 -5.93 -13.86
C GLU A 59 -14.10 -5.88 -14.91
N ARG A 60 -12.88 -5.54 -14.49
CA ARG A 60 -11.69 -5.46 -15.35
C ARG A 60 -10.85 -6.74 -15.38
N GLU A 61 -11.36 -7.83 -14.80
CA GLU A 61 -10.69 -9.15 -14.73
C GLU A 61 -9.31 -9.11 -14.02
N LEU A 62 -9.07 -8.09 -13.19
CA LEU A 62 -7.80 -7.85 -12.52
C LEU A 62 -7.62 -8.70 -11.25
N PHE A 63 -8.68 -9.26 -10.68
CA PHE A 63 -8.64 -9.94 -9.37
C PHE A 63 -7.64 -11.10 -9.35
N ASP A 64 -7.75 -12.04 -10.29
CA ASP A 64 -6.84 -13.19 -10.38
C ASP A 64 -5.48 -12.81 -10.96
N LEU A 65 -5.43 -11.84 -11.88
CA LEU A 65 -4.17 -11.30 -12.41
C LEU A 65 -3.29 -10.72 -11.31
N ILE A 66 -3.84 -9.89 -10.42
CA ILE A 66 -3.08 -9.30 -9.30
C ILE A 66 -2.62 -10.38 -8.32
N LYS A 67 -3.40 -11.45 -8.12
CA LYS A 67 -3.01 -12.61 -7.29
C LYS A 67 -1.91 -13.48 -7.92
N ALA A 68 -1.87 -13.56 -9.25
CA ALA A 68 -0.84 -14.30 -9.99
C ALA A 68 0.50 -13.55 -10.05
N CYS A 69 0.53 -12.25 -9.74
CA CYS A 69 1.75 -11.45 -9.74
C CYS A 69 2.76 -11.93 -8.68
N THR A 70 4.01 -12.14 -9.09
CA THR A 70 5.13 -12.54 -8.23
C THR A 70 6.14 -11.41 -8.03
N GLN A 71 6.19 -10.47 -8.98
CA GLN A 71 6.95 -9.24 -8.97
C GLN A 71 6.48 -8.28 -7.84
N PRO A 72 7.36 -7.42 -7.30
CA PRO A 72 6.98 -6.49 -6.23
C PRO A 72 5.88 -5.50 -6.66
N VAL A 73 4.79 -5.48 -5.90
CA VAL A 73 3.63 -4.59 -6.09
C VAL A 73 3.62 -3.51 -5.02
N LEU A 74 3.57 -2.24 -5.42
CA LEU A 74 3.35 -1.11 -4.51
C LEU A 74 1.91 -0.61 -4.61
N GLY A 75 1.10 -0.90 -3.60
CA GLY A 75 -0.23 -0.31 -3.43
C GLY A 75 -0.14 1.15 -2.99
N ILE A 76 -0.92 2.04 -3.61
CA ILE A 76 -0.99 3.47 -3.25
C ILE A 76 -2.40 3.81 -2.74
N CYS A 77 -2.46 4.45 -1.55
CA CYS A 77 -3.71 4.85 -0.90
C CYS A 77 -4.68 3.67 -0.74
N LEU A 78 -5.85 3.69 -1.38
CA LEU A 78 -6.79 2.58 -1.36
C LEU A 78 -6.18 1.30 -1.95
N GLY A 79 -5.32 1.42 -2.97
CA GLY A 79 -4.61 0.27 -3.55
C GLY A 79 -3.68 -0.45 -2.57
N MET A 80 -3.24 0.20 -1.47
CA MET A 80 -2.56 -0.49 -0.36
C MET A 80 -3.57 -1.31 0.47
N GLN A 81 -4.76 -0.76 0.71
CA GLN A 81 -5.82 -1.42 1.48
C GLN A 81 -6.35 -2.66 0.76
N LEU A 82 -6.55 -2.59 -0.57
CA LEU A 82 -7.03 -3.71 -1.40
C LEU A 82 -6.19 -4.99 -1.27
N LEU A 83 -4.91 -4.88 -0.91
CA LEU A 83 -4.02 -6.03 -0.71
C LEU A 83 -4.35 -6.81 0.58
N GLY A 84 -5.04 -6.20 1.55
CA GLY A 84 -5.50 -6.84 2.79
C GLY A 84 -6.59 -7.91 2.58
N ARG A 85 -7.10 -8.49 3.66
CA ARG A 85 -8.14 -9.54 3.62
C ARG A 85 -9.54 -8.96 3.54
N ARG A 86 -9.95 -8.12 4.49
CA ARG A 86 -11.28 -7.49 4.54
C ARG A 86 -11.18 -6.04 4.98
N SER A 87 -11.97 -5.15 4.38
CA SER A 87 -12.20 -3.78 4.84
C SER A 87 -13.47 -3.72 5.69
N GLU A 88 -13.52 -2.86 6.71
CA GLU A 88 -14.74 -2.61 7.51
C GLU A 88 -15.70 -1.58 6.88
N GLU A 89 -15.38 -1.06 5.69
CA GLU A 89 -16.25 -0.12 4.97
C GLU A 89 -17.57 -0.77 4.56
N SER A 90 -18.67 0.00 4.54
CA SER A 90 -19.96 -0.42 3.99
C SER A 90 -20.47 -1.80 4.48
N ASN A 91 -20.36 -2.06 5.78
CA ASN A 91 -20.70 -3.34 6.45
C ASN A 91 -19.76 -4.53 6.14
N GLY A 92 -18.66 -4.26 5.43
CA GLY A 92 -17.51 -5.13 5.30
C GLY A 92 -17.32 -5.70 3.90
N VAL A 93 -16.19 -5.38 3.28
CA VAL A 93 -15.85 -5.73 1.89
C VAL A 93 -14.67 -6.72 1.88
N ASP A 94 -14.84 -7.87 1.23
CA ASP A 94 -13.73 -8.80 1.00
C ASP A 94 -12.84 -8.30 -0.15
N LEU A 95 -11.53 -8.28 0.13
CA LEU A 95 -10.50 -7.66 -0.70
C LEU A 95 -9.68 -8.75 -1.43
N LEU A 96 -8.43 -8.46 -1.83
CA LEU A 96 -7.60 -9.45 -2.52
C LEU A 96 -7.12 -10.58 -1.60
N GLY A 97 -6.90 -10.32 -0.31
CA GLY A 97 -6.40 -11.33 0.65
C GLY A 97 -4.96 -11.78 0.39
N ILE A 98 -4.13 -10.90 -0.19
CA ILE A 98 -2.69 -11.15 -0.41
C ILE A 98 -1.91 -10.98 0.90
N ILE A 99 -2.38 -10.06 1.76
CA ILE A 99 -1.95 -9.86 3.13
C ILE A 99 -3.09 -10.35 4.04
N ASP A 100 -2.82 -11.26 4.96
CA ASP A 100 -3.79 -11.75 5.95
C ASP A 100 -3.96 -10.76 7.12
N GLU A 101 -4.38 -9.53 6.79
CA GLU A 101 -4.70 -8.47 7.75
C GLU A 101 -5.96 -7.72 7.30
N ASP A 102 -6.81 -7.39 8.25
CA ASP A 102 -8.01 -6.58 8.02
C ASP A 102 -7.70 -5.08 8.08
N VAL A 103 -8.50 -4.30 7.34
CA VAL A 103 -8.43 -2.85 7.22
C VAL A 103 -9.59 -2.23 8.01
N PRO A 104 -9.40 -1.92 9.30
CA PRO A 104 -10.46 -1.41 10.13
C PRO A 104 -10.72 0.08 9.93
N LYS A 105 -11.90 0.53 10.34
CA LYS A 105 -12.24 1.95 10.47
C LYS A 105 -11.29 2.61 11.46
N MET A 106 -10.78 3.80 11.12
CA MET A 106 -9.93 4.56 12.03
C MET A 106 -10.77 5.05 13.22
N THR A 107 -10.27 4.82 14.44
CA THR A 107 -10.79 5.47 15.65
C THR A 107 -10.40 6.95 15.60
N ASP A 108 -11.38 7.85 15.69
CA ASP A 108 -11.15 9.30 15.63
C ASP A 108 -10.41 9.86 16.86
N PHE A 109 -10.61 9.26 18.04
CA PHE A 109 -10.14 9.81 19.33
C PHE A 109 -10.57 11.28 19.54
N GLY A 110 -11.72 11.67 18.99
CA GLY A 110 -12.22 13.06 19.01
C GLY A 110 -11.56 14.01 18.00
N LEU A 111 -10.73 13.51 17.09
CA LEU A 111 -10.13 14.29 15.98
C LEU A 111 -11.00 14.22 14.71
N PRO A 112 -10.93 15.21 13.81
CA PRO A 112 -11.68 15.16 12.55
C PRO A 112 -11.22 13.99 11.66
N LEU A 113 -12.20 13.26 11.10
CA LEU A 113 -12.00 12.28 10.04
C LEU A 113 -12.46 12.85 8.68
N PRO A 114 -11.84 12.46 7.54
CA PRO A 114 -10.67 11.57 7.43
C PRO A 114 -9.40 12.16 8.07
N HIS A 115 -8.43 11.31 8.39
CA HIS A 115 -7.07 11.78 8.65
C HIS A 115 -6.51 12.37 7.35
N MET A 116 -6.52 13.69 7.28
CA MET A 116 -6.10 14.49 6.13
C MET A 116 -4.93 15.41 6.50
N GLY A 117 -3.93 15.46 5.61
CA GLY A 117 -2.81 16.38 5.72
C GLY A 117 -1.45 15.70 5.86
N TRP A 118 -0.43 16.50 6.14
CA TRP A 118 0.96 16.07 6.19
C TRP A 118 1.32 15.48 7.55
N ASN A 119 1.68 14.19 7.60
CA ASN A 119 2.08 13.53 8.84
C ASN A 119 3.44 12.82 8.67
N ARG A 120 4.15 12.61 9.78
CA ARG A 120 5.47 11.95 9.79
C ARG A 120 5.31 10.43 9.82
N VAL A 121 6.15 9.75 9.05
CA VAL A 121 6.20 8.29 8.96
C VAL A 121 7.44 7.77 9.70
N TYR A 122 7.25 6.77 10.56
CA TYR A 122 8.32 6.16 11.34
C TYR A 122 8.59 4.73 10.84
N PRO A 123 9.51 4.55 9.88
CA PRO A 123 9.80 3.24 9.33
C PRO A 123 10.44 2.31 10.37
N GLN A 124 10.16 1.02 10.26
CA GLN A 124 10.89 0.00 11.00
C GLN A 124 12.37 -0.03 10.57
N ALA A 125 13.25 -0.38 11.51
CA ALA A 125 14.68 -0.48 11.25
C ALA A 125 14.98 -1.50 10.13
N GLY A 126 15.90 -1.16 9.23
CA GLY A 126 16.27 -2.01 8.09
C GLY A 126 15.29 -1.99 6.89
N ASN A 127 14.19 -1.24 6.96
CA ASN A 127 13.22 -1.17 5.85
C ASN A 127 13.83 -0.52 4.60
N ARG A 128 13.94 -1.30 3.51
CA ARG A 128 14.60 -0.89 2.26
C ARG A 128 13.88 0.25 1.53
N LEU A 129 12.55 0.37 1.68
CA LEU A 129 11.77 1.41 1.02
C LEU A 129 12.07 2.83 1.52
N PHE A 130 12.57 2.94 2.76
CA PHE A 130 12.88 4.22 3.41
C PHE A 130 14.39 4.50 3.46
N GLN A 131 15.22 3.74 2.72
CA GLN A 131 16.66 4.00 2.63
C GLN A 131 16.90 5.37 1.97
N GLY A 132 17.81 6.15 2.55
CA GLY A 132 18.10 7.53 2.13
C GLY A 132 17.13 8.60 2.68
N LEU A 133 15.95 8.23 3.21
CA LEU A 133 15.01 9.19 3.79
C LEU A 133 15.39 9.54 5.23
N LYS A 134 15.58 10.84 5.51
CA LYS A 134 15.82 11.34 6.87
C LYS A 134 14.48 11.46 7.61
N THR A 135 14.16 10.46 8.44
CA THR A 135 12.89 10.29 9.18
C THR A 135 12.35 11.56 9.85
N ALA A 136 13.23 12.43 10.36
CA ALA A 136 12.83 13.69 11.01
C ALA A 136 12.23 14.75 10.06
N ARG A 137 12.37 14.60 8.73
CA ARG A 137 11.93 15.56 7.70
C ARG A 137 11.00 14.98 6.64
N THR A 138 10.76 13.67 6.66
CA THR A 138 9.80 13.03 5.74
C THR A 138 8.38 13.21 6.26
N PHE A 139 7.69 14.18 5.69
CA PHE A 139 6.24 14.30 5.79
C PHE A 139 5.60 13.64 4.57
N THR A 140 4.48 12.97 4.79
CA THR A 140 3.68 12.38 3.72
C THR A 140 2.24 12.84 3.84
N LEU A 141 1.61 13.12 2.71
CA LEU A 141 0.19 13.45 2.63
C LEU A 141 -0.67 12.21 2.88
N PHE A 142 -1.56 12.29 3.85
CA PHE A 142 -2.60 11.32 4.14
C PHE A 142 -3.98 11.87 3.75
N THR A 143 -4.85 10.97 3.30
CA THR A 143 -6.29 11.20 3.09
C THR A 143 -7.03 9.88 3.31
N VAL A 144 -7.17 9.45 4.57
CA VAL A 144 -7.70 8.11 4.90
C VAL A 144 -8.70 8.11 6.06
N THR A 145 -9.81 7.38 5.89
CA THR A 145 -10.83 7.07 6.92
C THR A 145 -10.62 5.71 7.58
N GLN A 146 -9.81 4.85 6.97
CA GLN A 146 -9.53 3.48 7.40
C GLN A 146 -8.02 3.27 7.49
N CYS A 147 -7.57 2.60 8.54
CA CYS A 147 -6.15 2.39 8.82
C CYS A 147 -5.95 1.34 9.91
N ARG A 148 -5.04 0.39 9.67
CA ARG A 148 -4.57 -0.53 10.70
C ARG A 148 -3.34 0.03 11.43
N SER A 149 -3.42 0.13 12.75
CA SER A 149 -2.21 0.25 13.58
C SER A 149 -1.57 -1.14 13.70
N ILE A 150 -0.45 -1.37 13.02
CA ILE A 150 0.22 -2.67 13.07
C ILE A 150 0.97 -2.81 14.40
N ARG A 151 0.58 -3.78 15.23
CA ARG A 151 1.21 -4.08 16.53
C ARG A 151 1.96 -5.41 16.46
N GLY A 152 3.28 -5.35 16.30
CA GLY A 152 4.17 -6.51 16.23
C GLY A 152 5.21 -6.39 15.11
N PRO A 153 6.08 -7.40 14.92
CA PRO A 153 6.94 -7.50 13.74
C PRO A 153 6.07 -7.79 12.51
N SER A 154 5.62 -6.72 11.86
CA SER A 154 4.86 -6.80 10.61
C SER A 154 5.66 -7.50 9.52
N PRO A 155 5.03 -8.21 8.57
CA PRO A 155 5.72 -8.63 7.36
C PRO A 155 6.34 -7.40 6.70
N SER A 156 7.64 -7.47 6.46
CA SER A 156 8.42 -6.45 5.78
C SER A 156 7.71 -5.98 4.52
N VAL A 157 7.69 -4.66 4.28
CA VAL A 157 7.18 -3.99 3.07
C VAL A 157 7.34 -4.90 1.86
N ILE A 158 6.23 -5.16 1.16
CA ILE A 158 6.00 -6.31 0.29
C ILE A 158 6.97 -6.32 -0.90
N THR A 159 8.17 -6.81 -0.66
CA THR A 159 8.89 -7.62 -1.63
C THR A 159 8.35 -9.04 -1.47
N ALA A 160 7.38 -9.39 -2.30
CA ALA A 160 6.95 -10.77 -2.47
C ALA A 160 8.15 -11.56 -3.03
N ASN A 161 8.95 -12.14 -2.15
CA ASN A 161 9.94 -13.14 -2.48
C ASN A 161 10.07 -14.07 -1.27
N ARG A 162 9.65 -15.33 -1.46
CA ARG A 162 9.86 -16.44 -0.52
C ARG A 162 11.32 -16.49 -0.07
N LEU A 163 11.58 -16.85 1.19
CA LEU A 163 12.69 -17.68 1.72
C LEU A 163 12.51 -17.83 3.27
N PRO A 164 13.28 -18.69 3.99
CA PRO A 164 12.67 -19.65 4.91
C PRO A 164 12.76 -19.35 6.42
N ARG A 165 12.04 -20.17 7.19
CA ARG A 165 11.96 -20.22 8.67
C ARG A 165 13.32 -20.18 9.39
N ARG A 166 13.47 -19.26 10.35
CA ARG A 166 13.79 -19.50 11.80
C ARG A 166 14.13 -18.18 12.52
N TYR A 167 13.50 -17.90 13.67
CA TYR A 167 14.13 -17.79 15.00
C TYR A 167 13.12 -17.30 16.08
N LYS A 168 13.26 -17.81 17.31
CA LYS A 168 12.66 -17.28 18.57
C LYS A 168 13.65 -16.24 19.17
N LYS A 169 13.38 -15.36 20.14
CA LYS A 169 12.43 -15.37 21.28
C LYS A 169 12.35 -13.93 21.91
N ILE A 170 11.16 -13.54 22.39
CA ILE A 170 10.78 -12.68 23.56
C ILE A 170 11.92 -11.88 24.25
N THR A 171 11.87 -10.54 24.39
CA THR A 171 11.37 -9.72 25.56
C THR A 171 11.31 -8.20 25.20
N SER A 172 10.72 -7.23 25.95
CA SER A 172 9.88 -7.16 27.18
C SER A 172 9.19 -5.77 27.35
N THR A 173 8.16 -5.71 28.21
CA THR A 173 7.53 -4.59 28.98
C THR A 173 7.66 -3.08 28.65
N ALA A 174 6.49 -2.42 28.84
CA ALA A 174 6.27 -1.06 29.38
C ALA A 174 6.32 0.19 28.46
N CYS A 175 5.11 0.59 28.05
CA CYS A 175 4.62 1.98 27.90
C CYS A 175 5.15 2.90 26.77
N SER A 176 4.31 3.89 26.43
CA SER A 176 4.62 5.11 25.67
C SER A 176 5.31 5.00 24.28
N SER A 177 4.78 4.22 23.33
CA SER A 177 5.06 4.49 21.89
C SER A 177 4.09 3.83 20.89
N THR A 178 3.14 4.59 20.34
CA THR A 178 2.27 4.12 19.24
C THR A 178 2.90 4.41 17.88
N ARG A 179 3.81 3.54 17.43
CA ARG A 179 4.48 3.65 16.12
C ARG A 179 3.65 2.97 15.03
N SER A 180 2.78 3.73 14.35
CA SER A 180 2.03 3.24 13.18
C SER A 180 2.84 3.43 11.90
N VAL A 181 2.91 2.37 11.08
CA VAL A 181 3.55 2.39 9.76
C VAL A 181 2.48 2.56 8.67
N LEU A 182 2.58 3.63 7.88
CA LEU A 182 1.92 3.75 6.59
C LEU A 182 2.91 4.27 5.56
N VAL A 183 2.72 3.86 4.30
CA VAL A 183 3.48 4.32 3.14
C VAL A 183 2.52 5.04 2.20
N PRO A 184 2.61 6.37 2.09
CA PRO A 184 2.52 6.97 0.75
C PRO A 184 3.83 7.64 0.26
N LEU A 185 3.86 8.01 -1.02
CA LEU A 185 4.96 8.78 -1.62
C LEU A 185 5.07 10.18 -0.99
N ALA A 186 6.28 10.58 -0.63
CA ALA A 186 6.60 11.99 -0.37
C ALA A 186 6.80 12.73 -1.70
N LEU A 187 5.76 13.46 -2.13
CA LEU A 187 5.89 14.46 -3.20
C LEU A 187 6.42 15.76 -2.58
N SER A 188 7.74 15.90 -2.54
CA SER A 188 8.38 17.20 -2.32
C SER A 188 8.37 17.99 -3.63
N CYS A 189 7.86 19.22 -3.58
CA CYS A 189 8.13 20.25 -4.58
C CYS A 189 9.58 20.73 -4.47
#